data_AF-A0A6P1E4Z5-F1
#
_entry.id   AF-A0A6P1E4Z5-F1
#
_cell.length_a   1.000
_cell.length_b   1.000
_cell.length_c   1.000
_cell.angle_alpha   90.00
_cell.angle_beta   90.00
_cell.angle_gamma   90.00
#
_symmetry.space_group_name_H-M   'P 1'
#
loop_
_entity.id
_entity.type
_entity.pdbx_description
1 polymer ?
#
loop_
_entity_poly.entity_id
_entity_poly.type
_entity_poly.pdbx_seq_one_letter_code
_entity_poly.pdbx_strand_id
1 'polypeptide(L)'
;MKSSKRTKGLSVEAVVATGVGIAIVFLLKRFLPIPTGVPNTTIDLGEAFIGFLGAVFGPAVGALVAFFAHLFNDLSWGDPWWTWIVADAIFGFLIGFSRNFLKLRTEPLTKKKLIQFNLLQIVANIICWGIIAPLGDILVYSQPAGKVFLQGATATITDILSVGIVGTLLISAYAKTQVQKKRLTKD
;
A
#
# COMPACT_ATOMS: atom_id res chain seq x y z
N MET A 1 38.35 22.21 -3.14
CA MET A 1 36.95 22.58 -3.41
C MET A 1 36.05 21.50 -2.82
N LYS A 2 35.39 21.74 -1.66
CA LYS A 2 34.50 20.75 -1.03
C LYS A 2 33.20 20.70 -1.84
N SER A 3 32.97 19.57 -2.52
CA SER A 3 31.69 19.28 -3.17
C SER A 3 30.58 19.28 -2.11
N SER A 4 29.73 20.31 -2.13
CA SER A 4 28.53 20.35 -1.30
C SER A 4 27.62 19.23 -1.79
N LYS A 5 27.45 18.17 -0.98
CA LYS A 5 26.41 17.15 -1.20
C LYS A 5 25.05 17.87 -1.13
N ARG A 6 24.48 18.22 -2.28
CA ARG A 6 23.05 18.61 -2.34
C ARG A 6 22.26 17.40 -1.85
N THR A 7 21.62 17.52 -0.70
CA THR A 7 20.57 16.60 -0.27
C THR A 7 19.48 16.65 -1.34
N LYS A 8 19.36 15.59 -2.15
CA LYS A 8 18.24 15.46 -3.09
C LYS A 8 16.98 15.27 -2.24
N GLY A 9 16.17 16.33 -2.13
CA GLY A 9 14.83 16.25 -1.54
C GLY A 9 13.91 15.30 -2.35
N LEU A 10 12.67 15.14 -1.91
CA LEU A 10 11.66 14.37 -2.66
C LEU A 10 11.51 14.95 -4.07
N SER A 11 11.36 14.08 -5.07
CA SER A 11 11.05 14.54 -6.42
C SER A 11 9.64 15.12 -6.46
N VAL A 12 9.41 16.10 -7.36
CA VAL A 12 8.06 16.66 -7.59
C VAL A 12 7.07 15.55 -7.93
N GLU A 13 7.47 14.57 -8.75
CA GLU A 13 6.64 13.39 -9.04
C GLU A 13 6.25 12.61 -7.78
N ALA A 14 7.17 12.43 -6.82
CA ALA A 14 6.88 11.71 -5.59
C ALA A 14 5.88 12.48 -4.71
N VAL A 15 6.05 13.81 -4.60
CA VAL A 15 5.12 14.68 -3.84
C VAL A 15 3.72 14.63 -4.44
N VAL A 16 3.60 14.79 -5.77
CA VAL A 16 2.31 14.73 -6.46
C VAL A 16 1.69 13.34 -6.34
N ALA A 17 2.47 12.28 -6.52
CA ALA A 17 1.98 10.91 -6.35
C ALA A 17 1.49 10.65 -4.93
N THR A 18 2.14 11.19 -3.91
CA THR A 18 1.67 11.12 -2.53
C THR A 18 0.33 11.85 -2.38
N GLY A 19 0.22 13.11 -2.80
CA GLY A 19 -1.03 13.87 -2.64
C GLY A 19 -2.23 13.25 -3.37
N VAL A 20 -2.05 12.88 -4.64
CA VAL A 20 -3.10 12.20 -5.43
C VAL A 20 -3.41 10.82 -4.88
N GLY A 21 -2.37 10.07 -4.48
CA GLY A 21 -2.52 8.75 -3.90
C GLY A 21 -3.33 8.77 -2.61
N ILE A 22 -3.05 9.72 -1.71
CA ILE A 22 -3.81 9.90 -0.47
C ILE A 22 -5.29 10.12 -0.79
N ALA A 23 -5.61 11.03 -1.73
CA ALA A 23 -7.00 11.31 -2.09
C ALA A 23 -7.73 10.08 -2.63
N ILE A 24 -7.11 9.33 -3.56
CA ILE A 24 -7.74 8.14 -4.15
C ILE A 24 -7.95 7.05 -3.09
N VAL A 25 -6.93 6.73 -2.30
CA VAL A 25 -7.01 5.66 -1.29
C VAL A 25 -8.01 6.02 -0.21
N PHE A 26 -8.05 7.28 0.23
CA PHE A 26 -9.06 7.79 1.17
C PHE A 26 -10.48 7.57 0.61
N LEU A 27 -10.73 7.95 -0.65
CA LEU A 27 -12.06 7.79 -1.25
C LEU A 27 -12.48 6.32 -1.34
N LEU A 28 -11.55 5.42 -1.67
CA LEU A 28 -11.81 3.98 -1.72
C LEU A 28 -12.15 3.43 -0.33
N LYS A 29 -11.32 3.73 0.68
CA LYS A 29 -11.54 3.34 2.09
C LYS A 29 -12.90 3.85 2.59
N ARG A 30 -13.23 5.11 2.28
CA ARG A 30 -14.38 5.79 2.86
C ARG A 30 -15.71 5.45 2.20
N PHE A 31 -15.72 5.29 0.89
CA PHE A 31 -16.95 5.22 0.09
C PHE A 31 -17.17 3.88 -0.60
N LEU A 32 -16.17 2.99 -0.61
CA LEU A 32 -16.30 1.66 -1.20
C LEU A 32 -15.92 0.50 -0.26
N PRO A 33 -16.21 0.55 1.06
CA PRO A 33 -15.96 -0.59 1.93
C PRO A 33 -16.93 -1.74 1.61
N ILE A 34 -16.41 -2.94 1.38
CA ILE A 34 -17.24 -4.14 1.18
C ILE A 34 -17.30 -4.90 2.51
N PRO A 35 -18.48 -5.11 3.11
CA PRO A 35 -18.59 -5.81 4.40
C PRO A 35 -18.08 -7.25 4.34
N THR A 36 -17.32 -7.68 5.35
CA THR A 36 -16.86 -9.07 5.50
C THR A 36 -17.74 -9.91 6.42
N GLY A 37 -18.64 -9.27 7.18
CA GLY A 37 -19.38 -9.89 8.28
C GLY A 37 -18.62 -9.92 9.61
N VAL A 38 -17.32 -9.57 9.62
CA VAL A 38 -16.54 -9.35 10.85
C VAL A 38 -16.63 -7.86 11.23
N PRO A 39 -16.97 -7.52 12.49
CA PRO A 39 -17.09 -6.13 12.92
C PRO A 39 -15.82 -5.32 12.65
N ASN A 40 -15.96 -4.10 12.14
CA ASN A 40 -14.86 -3.18 11.82
C ASN A 40 -13.80 -3.78 10.87
N THR A 41 -14.19 -4.72 10.02
CA THR A 41 -13.30 -5.28 9.00
C THR A 41 -14.02 -5.35 7.66
N THR A 42 -13.43 -4.73 6.65
CA THR A 42 -13.99 -4.58 5.31
C THR A 42 -12.96 -5.02 4.29
N ILE A 43 -13.39 -5.49 3.13
CA ILE A 43 -12.49 -5.63 1.99
C ILE A 43 -12.19 -4.23 1.47
N ASP A 44 -10.91 -3.88 1.43
CA ASP A 44 -10.45 -2.55 1.03
C ASP A 44 -9.63 -2.59 -0.26
N LEU A 45 -10.16 -1.94 -1.30
CA LEU A 45 -9.45 -1.79 -2.57
C LEU A 45 -8.36 -0.70 -2.53
N GLY A 46 -8.34 0.12 -1.49
CA GLY A 46 -7.28 1.08 -1.18
C GLY A 46 -5.92 0.41 -1.03
N GLU A 47 -5.86 -0.78 -0.42
CA GLU A 47 -4.62 -1.54 -0.25
C GLU A 47 -3.96 -1.92 -1.59
N ALA A 48 -4.78 -2.28 -2.58
CA ALA A 48 -4.29 -2.55 -3.92
C ALA A 48 -3.66 -1.30 -4.57
N PHE A 49 -4.25 -0.12 -4.33
CA PHE A 49 -3.71 1.15 -4.79
C PHE A 49 -2.42 1.55 -4.05
N ILE A 50 -2.34 1.32 -2.74
CA ILE A 50 -1.10 1.50 -1.96
C ILE A 50 0.01 0.62 -2.53
N GLY A 51 -0.26 -0.67 -2.77
CA GLY A 51 0.69 -1.60 -3.37
C GLY A 51 1.17 -1.15 -4.75
N PHE A 52 0.26 -0.67 -5.59
CA PHE A 52 0.58 -0.12 -6.91
C PHE A 52 1.45 1.15 -6.81
N LEU A 53 1.08 2.11 -5.98
CA LEU A 53 1.83 3.37 -5.80
C LEU A 53 3.21 3.10 -5.21
N GLY A 54 3.32 2.20 -4.24
CA GLY A 54 4.58 1.72 -3.71
C GLY A 54 5.46 1.08 -4.79
N ALA A 55 4.89 0.22 -5.64
CA ALA A 55 5.62 -0.43 -6.73
C ALA A 55 6.19 0.55 -7.78
N VAL A 56 5.52 1.68 -8.01
CA VAL A 56 5.93 2.70 -8.99
C VAL A 56 6.87 3.74 -8.38
N PHE A 57 6.54 4.26 -7.20
CA PHE A 57 7.16 5.44 -6.61
C PHE A 57 8.05 5.13 -5.39
N GLY A 58 7.89 3.95 -4.77
CA GLY A 58 8.80 3.41 -3.77
C GLY A 58 8.28 3.49 -2.32
N PRO A 59 9.09 3.04 -1.35
CA PRO A 59 8.69 2.86 0.05
C PRO A 59 8.13 4.13 0.69
N ALA A 60 8.78 5.28 0.49
CA ALA A 60 8.35 6.53 1.11
C ALA A 60 6.96 6.98 0.62
N VAL A 61 6.67 6.84 -0.68
CA VAL A 61 5.36 7.20 -1.23
C VAL A 61 4.30 6.23 -0.74
N GLY A 62 4.56 4.91 -0.76
CA GLY A 62 3.63 3.91 -0.24
C GLY A 62 3.27 4.17 1.22
N ALA A 63 4.28 4.40 2.08
CA ALA A 63 4.08 4.66 3.50
C ALA A 63 3.26 5.92 3.77
N LEU A 64 3.61 7.04 3.13
CA LEU A 64 2.91 8.32 3.31
C LEU A 64 1.46 8.24 2.80
N VAL A 65 1.25 7.58 1.66
CA VAL A 65 -0.11 7.39 1.12
C VAL A 65 -0.96 6.58 2.08
N ALA A 66 -0.47 5.42 2.54
CA ALA A 66 -1.22 4.56 3.44
C ALA A 66 -1.53 5.26 4.78
N PHE A 67 -0.51 5.85 5.41
CA PHE A 67 -0.66 6.56 6.68
C PHE A 67 -1.73 7.66 6.63
N PHE A 68 -1.60 8.59 5.69
CA PHE A 68 -2.50 9.74 5.63
C PHE A 68 -3.89 9.37 5.11
N ALA A 69 -3.99 8.40 4.18
CA ALA A 69 -5.30 7.96 3.72
C ALA A 69 -6.09 7.27 4.84
N HIS A 70 -5.45 6.43 5.67
CA HIS A 70 -6.10 5.83 6.83
C HIS A 70 -6.45 6.88 7.88
N LEU A 71 -5.52 7.78 8.22
CA LEU A 71 -5.77 8.85 9.18
C LEU A 71 -6.98 9.71 8.77
N PHE A 72 -7.05 10.13 7.51
CA PHE A 72 -8.17 10.93 7.02
C PHE A 72 -9.46 10.14 6.89
N ASN A 73 -9.36 8.83 6.60
CA ASN A 73 -10.51 7.95 6.71
C ASN A 73 -11.06 8.04 8.12
N ASP A 74 -10.28 7.70 9.15
CA ASP A 74 -10.71 7.68 10.56
C ASP A 74 -11.31 9.00 11.01
N LEU A 75 -10.64 10.11 10.74
CA LEU A 75 -11.11 11.45 11.09
C LEU A 75 -12.46 11.83 10.44
N SER A 76 -12.89 11.13 9.40
CA SER A 76 -14.19 11.38 8.75
C SER A 76 -15.38 10.68 9.41
N TRP A 77 -15.15 9.83 10.42
CA TRP A 77 -16.19 9.11 11.18
C TRP A 77 -15.94 9.08 12.70
N GLY A 78 -14.71 9.28 13.16
CA GLY A 78 -14.38 9.28 14.59
C GLY A 78 -12.91 9.53 14.89
N ASP A 79 -12.43 8.92 15.98
CA ASP A 79 -11.05 9.07 16.44
C ASP A 79 -10.08 8.17 15.65
N PRO A 80 -8.83 8.63 15.40
CA PRO A 80 -7.80 7.82 14.75
C PRO A 80 -7.49 6.52 15.48
N TRP A 81 -7.53 5.40 14.77
CA TRP A 81 -7.15 4.09 15.31
C TRP A 81 -5.67 3.80 15.02
N TRP A 82 -4.80 4.35 15.87
CA TRP A 82 -3.37 4.48 15.61
C TRP A 82 -2.62 3.19 15.29
N THR A 83 -2.98 2.07 15.93
CA THR A 83 -2.34 0.77 15.71
C THR A 83 -2.52 0.30 14.25
N TRP A 84 -3.68 0.58 13.66
CA TRP A 84 -3.99 0.24 12.27
C TRP A 84 -3.42 1.26 11.29
N ILE A 85 -3.46 2.56 11.61
CA ILE A 85 -2.81 3.62 10.80
C ILE A 85 -1.31 3.36 10.66
N VAL A 86 -0.65 2.97 11.75
CA VAL A 86 0.79 2.63 11.76
C VAL A 86 1.05 1.35 10.98
N ALA A 87 0.22 0.32 11.13
CA ALA A 87 0.32 -0.90 10.34
C ALA A 87 0.18 -0.62 8.84
N ASP A 88 -0.72 0.28 8.42
CA ASP A 88 -0.87 0.73 7.03
C ASP A 88 0.40 1.41 6.51
N ALA A 89 0.99 2.30 7.31
CA ALA A 89 2.24 2.96 6.95
C ALA A 89 3.38 1.95 6.75
N ILE A 90 3.46 0.94 7.62
CA ILE A 90 4.44 -0.16 7.53
C ILE A 90 4.16 -0.99 6.28
N PHE A 91 2.91 -1.35 6.01
CA PHE A 91 2.53 -2.08 4.81
C PHE A 91 2.97 -1.34 3.54
N GLY A 92 2.61 -0.05 3.42
CA GLY A 92 2.99 0.82 2.32
C GLY A 92 4.50 0.95 2.14
N PHE A 93 5.25 1.02 3.25
CA PHE A 93 6.71 1.01 3.22
C PHE A 93 7.27 -0.32 2.68
N LEU A 94 6.83 -1.45 3.25
CA LEU A 94 7.30 -2.79 2.91
C LEU A 94 7.00 -3.12 1.45
N ILE A 95 5.75 -2.93 1.01
CA ILE A 95 5.35 -3.23 -0.36
C ILE A 95 6.05 -2.32 -1.37
N GLY A 96 6.40 -1.09 -0.97
CA GLY A 96 7.14 -0.15 -1.81
C GLY A 96 8.55 -0.60 -2.17
N PHE A 97 9.16 -1.54 -1.41
CA PHE A 97 10.43 -2.14 -1.83
C PHE A 97 10.33 -2.95 -3.12
N SER A 98 9.11 -3.33 -3.53
CA SER A 98 8.88 -3.98 -4.82
C SER A 98 9.41 -3.17 -6.00
N ARG A 99 9.48 -1.85 -5.88
CA ARG A 99 10.05 -0.95 -6.90
C ARG A 99 11.47 -1.35 -7.30
N ASN A 100 12.28 -1.87 -6.37
CA ASN A 100 13.68 -2.20 -6.59
C ASN A 100 13.89 -3.36 -7.57
N PHE A 101 12.95 -4.31 -7.60
CA PHE A 101 13.02 -5.45 -8.53
C PHE A 101 12.01 -5.34 -9.68
N LEU A 102 10.88 -4.65 -9.50
CA LEU A 102 9.91 -4.43 -10.58
C LEU A 102 10.48 -3.50 -11.65
N LYS A 103 11.01 -2.34 -11.23
CA LYS A 103 11.63 -1.32 -12.10
C LYS A 103 10.79 -0.99 -13.34
N LEU A 104 9.48 -0.81 -13.14
CA LEU A 104 8.45 -0.74 -14.19
C LEU A 104 8.69 0.34 -15.26
N ARG A 105 9.47 1.39 -14.94
CA ARG A 105 9.78 2.48 -15.87
C ARG A 105 10.93 2.14 -16.81
N THR A 106 11.87 1.29 -16.38
CA THR A 106 13.12 1.03 -17.12
C THR A 106 13.16 -0.37 -17.72
N GLU A 107 12.53 -1.35 -17.08
CA GLU A 107 12.60 -2.76 -17.45
C GLU A 107 11.22 -3.34 -17.78
N PRO A 108 11.13 -4.37 -18.65
CA PRO A 108 9.87 -5.05 -18.92
C PRO A 108 9.38 -5.78 -17.66
N LEU A 109 8.04 -5.85 -17.54
CA LEU A 109 7.37 -6.65 -16.52
C LEU A 109 7.37 -8.12 -16.95
N THR A 110 7.87 -9.00 -16.10
CA THR A 110 7.94 -10.45 -16.35
C THR A 110 7.10 -11.20 -15.32
N LYS A 111 6.72 -12.44 -15.64
CA LYS A 111 6.01 -13.33 -14.70
C LYS A 111 6.79 -13.51 -13.39
N LYS A 112 8.12 -13.65 -13.45
CA LYS A 112 9.00 -13.76 -12.28
C LYS A 112 8.87 -12.55 -11.35
N LYS A 113 8.84 -11.34 -11.90
CA LYS A 113 8.68 -10.10 -11.13
C LYS A 113 7.31 -10.02 -10.45
N LEU A 114 6.25 -10.46 -11.14
CA LEU A 114 4.90 -10.52 -10.56
C LEU A 114 4.79 -11.55 -9.42
N ILE A 115 5.44 -12.70 -9.56
CA ILE A 115 5.53 -13.70 -8.49
C ILE A 115 6.25 -13.09 -7.29
N GLN A 116 7.41 -12.45 -7.50
CA GLN A 116 8.15 -11.79 -6.43
C GLN A 116 7.34 -10.69 -5.72
N PHE A 117 6.59 -9.88 -6.47
CA PHE A 117 5.67 -8.88 -5.90
C PHE A 117 4.61 -9.54 -5.03
N ASN A 118 3.99 -10.63 -5.50
CA ASN A 118 2.95 -11.32 -4.76
C ASN A 118 3.47 -12.06 -3.52
N LEU A 119 4.70 -12.57 -3.54
CA LEU A 119 5.33 -13.11 -2.33
C LEU A 119 5.59 -12.01 -1.30
N LEU A 120 6.08 -10.84 -1.75
CA LEU A 120 6.32 -9.70 -0.87
C LEU A 120 5.02 -9.19 -0.23
N GLN A 121 3.94 -9.04 -1.01
CA GLN A 121 2.67 -8.53 -0.46
C GLN A 121 2.05 -9.50 0.54
N ILE A 122 2.13 -10.82 0.33
CA ILE A 122 1.63 -11.81 1.29
C ILE A 122 2.36 -11.67 2.62
N VAL A 123 3.69 -11.60 2.58
CA VAL A 123 4.51 -11.43 3.78
C VAL A 123 4.20 -10.10 4.47
N ALA A 124 4.09 -9.01 3.72
CA ALA A 124 3.77 -7.69 4.27
C ALA A 124 2.40 -7.66 4.94
N ASN A 125 1.37 -8.25 4.33
CA ASN A 125 0.03 -8.35 4.89
C ASN A 125 0.01 -9.17 6.19
N ILE A 126 0.67 -10.33 6.22
CA ILE A 126 0.75 -11.15 7.44
C ILE A 126 1.44 -10.38 8.57
N ILE A 127 2.54 -9.66 8.27
CA ILE A 127 3.24 -8.84 9.27
C ILE A 127 2.33 -7.73 9.81
N CYS A 128 1.64 -7.00 8.94
CA CYS A 128 0.88 -5.82 9.35
C CYS A 128 -0.43 -6.20 10.05
N TRP A 129 -1.21 -7.09 9.44
CA TRP A 129 -2.57 -7.41 9.88
C TRP A 129 -2.67 -8.67 10.73
N GLY A 130 -1.79 -9.64 10.51
CA GLY A 130 -1.74 -10.86 11.33
C GLY A 130 -1.00 -10.67 12.65
N ILE A 131 -0.12 -9.67 12.75
CA ILE A 131 0.81 -9.50 13.88
C ILE A 131 0.74 -8.09 14.45
N ILE A 132 1.15 -7.07 13.70
CA ILE A 132 1.36 -5.71 14.25
C ILE A 132 0.05 -5.10 14.76
N ALA A 133 -1.00 -5.07 13.94
CA ALA A 133 -2.26 -4.44 14.31
C ALA A 133 -2.96 -5.16 15.50
N PRO A 134 -3.15 -6.50 15.50
CA PRO A 134 -3.78 -7.20 16.62
C PRO A 134 -2.98 -7.08 17.93
N LEU A 135 -1.66 -7.17 17.88
CA LEU A 135 -0.82 -6.99 19.08
C LEU A 135 -0.88 -5.54 19.57
N GLY A 136 -0.86 -4.58 18.65
CA GLY A 136 -1.07 -3.17 18.97
C GLY A 136 -2.40 -2.94 19.68
N ASP A 137 -3.49 -3.53 19.18
CA ASP A 137 -4.82 -3.37 19.77
C ASP A 137 -4.92 -3.96 21.18
N ILE A 138 -4.23 -5.06 21.44
CA ILE A 138 -4.14 -5.64 22.79
C ILE A 138 -3.34 -4.71 23.71
N LEU A 139 -2.17 -4.24 23.26
CA LEU A 139 -1.24 -3.48 24.10
C LEU A 139 -1.70 -2.04 24.37
N VAL A 140 -2.29 -1.38 23.38
CA VAL A 140 -2.67 0.04 23.45
C VAL A 140 -4.12 0.21 23.90
N TYR A 141 -5.01 -0.63 23.39
CA TYR A 141 -6.46 -0.48 23.59
C TYR A 141 -7.08 -1.58 24.45
N SER A 142 -6.27 -2.51 24.99
CA SER A 142 -6.73 -3.62 25.82
C SER A 142 -7.89 -4.40 25.20
N GLN A 143 -7.90 -4.54 23.87
CA GLN A 143 -8.95 -5.24 23.16
C GLN A 143 -8.86 -6.77 23.39
N PRO A 144 -10.00 -7.49 23.41
CA PRO A 144 -9.99 -8.94 23.55
C PRO A 144 -9.23 -9.63 22.41
N ALA A 145 -8.28 -10.50 22.74
CA ALA A 145 -7.41 -11.17 21.76
C ALA A 145 -8.21 -11.90 20.66
N GLY A 146 -9.22 -12.69 21.03
CA GLY A 146 -10.03 -13.43 20.06
C GLY A 146 -10.72 -12.53 19.02
N LYS A 147 -11.14 -11.33 19.43
CA LYS A 147 -11.75 -10.34 18.53
C LYS A 147 -10.72 -9.81 17.53
N VAL A 148 -9.60 -9.30 18.01
CA VAL A 148 -8.63 -8.60 17.15
C VAL A 148 -7.84 -9.56 16.26
N PHE A 149 -7.60 -10.80 16.70
CA PHE A 149 -7.01 -11.80 15.82
C PHE A 149 -7.99 -12.30 14.75
N LEU A 150 -9.30 -12.34 15.03
CA LEU A 150 -10.30 -12.61 14.00
C LEU A 150 -10.32 -11.48 12.96
N GLN A 151 -10.35 -10.21 13.41
CA GLN A 151 -10.27 -9.04 12.53
C GLN A 151 -8.99 -9.05 11.70
N GLY A 152 -7.83 -9.26 12.33
CA GLY A 152 -6.53 -9.31 11.67
C GLY A 152 -6.40 -10.44 10.65
N ALA A 153 -6.92 -11.63 10.96
CA ALA A 153 -6.93 -12.75 10.01
C ALA A 153 -7.84 -12.46 8.80
N THR A 154 -9.04 -11.90 9.04
CA THR A 154 -9.94 -11.49 7.96
C THR A 154 -9.30 -10.44 7.08
N ALA A 155 -8.75 -9.36 7.66
CA ALA A 155 -8.05 -8.31 6.92
C ALA A 155 -6.87 -8.87 6.11
N THR A 156 -6.03 -9.71 6.71
CA THR A 156 -4.90 -10.36 6.03
C THR A 156 -5.35 -11.07 4.76
N ILE A 157 -6.43 -11.86 4.83
CA ILE A 157 -6.93 -12.63 3.68
C ILE A 157 -7.51 -11.69 2.62
N THR A 158 -8.35 -10.74 3.03
CA THR A 158 -9.02 -9.83 2.08
C THR A 158 -8.04 -8.91 1.38
N ASP A 159 -6.98 -8.49 2.05
CA ASP A 159 -5.98 -7.58 1.49
C ASP A 159 -5.00 -8.34 0.60
N ILE A 160 -4.64 -9.58 0.95
CA ILE A 160 -3.90 -10.46 0.05
C ILE A 160 -4.63 -10.65 -1.27
N LEU A 161 -5.95 -10.85 -1.23
CA LEU A 161 -6.78 -10.99 -2.42
C LEU A 161 -6.87 -9.67 -3.19
N SER A 162 -7.14 -8.56 -2.50
CA SER A 162 -7.27 -7.23 -3.11
C SER A 162 -5.97 -6.82 -3.82
N VAL A 163 -4.84 -6.89 -3.13
CA VAL A 163 -3.52 -6.56 -3.70
C VAL A 163 -3.11 -7.58 -4.76
N GLY A 164 -3.34 -8.86 -4.49
CA GLY A 164 -2.95 -9.93 -5.40
C GLY A 164 -3.67 -9.90 -6.73
N ILE A 165 -4.95 -9.51 -6.74
CA ILE A 165 -5.77 -9.39 -7.94
C ILE A 165 -5.65 -7.97 -8.51
N VAL A 166 -6.18 -6.98 -7.80
CA VAL A 166 -6.31 -5.60 -8.29
C VAL A 166 -4.95 -4.92 -8.39
N GLY A 167 -4.09 -5.08 -7.38
CA GLY A 167 -2.73 -4.52 -7.40
C GLY A 167 -1.89 -5.06 -8.55
N THR A 168 -1.95 -6.39 -8.79
CA THR A 168 -1.29 -7.03 -9.95
C THR A 168 -1.84 -6.50 -11.28
N LEU A 169 -3.16 -6.31 -11.40
CA LEU A 169 -3.78 -5.74 -12.60
C LEU A 169 -3.31 -4.32 -12.87
N LEU A 170 -3.28 -3.46 -11.84
CA LEU A 170 -2.81 -2.07 -11.94
C LEU A 170 -1.34 -2.02 -12.36
N ILE A 171 -0.47 -2.82 -11.74
CA ILE A 171 0.95 -2.93 -12.11
C ILE A 171 1.10 -3.39 -13.57
N SER A 172 0.31 -4.37 -13.98
CA SER A 172 0.35 -4.92 -15.35
C SER A 172 -0.13 -3.91 -16.38
N ALA A 173 -1.21 -3.17 -16.09
CA ALA A 173 -1.74 -2.11 -16.94
C ALA A 173 -0.72 -0.97 -17.08
N TYR A 174 -0.15 -0.51 -15.97
CA TYR A 174 0.87 0.54 -15.97
C TYR A 174 2.10 0.13 -16.78
N ALA A 175 2.61 -1.10 -16.61
CA ALA A 175 3.77 -1.57 -17.36
C ALA A 175 3.57 -1.52 -18.89
N LYS A 176 2.35 -1.81 -19.38
CA LYS A 176 2.01 -1.71 -20.80
C LYS A 176 2.13 -0.27 -21.33
N THR A 177 1.75 0.73 -20.52
CA THR A 177 1.88 2.15 -20.91
C THR A 177 3.34 2.58 -21.11
N GLN A 178 4.27 2.01 -20.35
CA GLN A 178 5.70 2.34 -20.45
C GLN A 178 6.33 1.78 -21.73
N VAL A 179 5.88 0.61 -22.18
CA VAL A 179 6.32 0.01 -23.46
C VAL A 179 5.88 0.87 -24.65
N GLN A 180 4.65 1.38 -24.62
CA GLN A 180 4.13 2.27 -25.68
C GLN A 180 4.92 3.58 -25.76
N LYS A 181 5.22 4.22 -24.62
CA LYS A 181 6.05 5.44 -24.59
C LYS A 181 7.41 5.25 -25.26
N LYS A 182 8.08 4.12 -25.01
CA LYS A 182 9.39 3.80 -25.63
C LYS A 182 9.32 3.56 -27.15
N ARG A 183 8.16 3.22 -27.70
CA ARG A 183 7.95 3.11 -29.15
C ARG A 183 7.79 4.48 -29.82
N LEU A 184 7.13 5.42 -29.16
CA LEU A 184 6.88 6.77 -29.69
C LEU A 184 8.11 7.69 -29.67
N THR A 185 9.11 7.39 -28.84
CA THR A 185 10.39 8.14 -28.78
C THR A 185 11.48 7.56 -29.69
N LYS A 186 11.14 6.60 -30.56
CA LYS A 186 12.13 5.88 -31.40
C LYS A 186 12.23 6.39 -32.84
N ASP A 187 11.61 7.52 -33.14
CA ASP A 187 11.75 8.28 -34.40
C ASP A 187 12.48 9.59 -34.12
#